data_AF-A0A7H4P7H5-F1
#
_entry.id   AF-A0A7H4P7H5-F1
#
_cell.length_a   1.000
_cell.length_b   1.000
_cell.length_c   1.000
_cell.angle_alpha   90.00
_cell.angle_beta   90.00
_cell.angle_gamma   90.00
#
_symmetry.space_group_name_H-M   'P 1'
#
loop_
_entity.id
_entity.type
_entity.pdbx_description
1 polymer ?
#
loop_
_entity_poly.entity_id
_entity_poly.type
_entity_poly.pdbx_seq_one_letter_code
_entity_poly.pdbx_strand_id
1 'polypeptide(L)'
;MQQQNKPHLLRGLNARHIRFIALGSAIGTGLFYGSASAIKAAGPAVLLAYLIGGAAVFIVMRALGEMAVRNPVSGSFSSYARQYLGPLAGFITGWTYTFEMVIVALADVTAFGIYMGLWYPDVPRWIWVLSIIFFIGAMNLCSVRVFGEMEFWLSLIKVVAIIAMIVAGGSIIFFGFGNAFPATGLENYGATAALPLTAGRGLLPRSVS
;
A
#
# COMPACT_ATOMS: atom_id res chain seq x y z
N MET A 1 -39.05 10.59 29.24
CA MET A 1 -38.24 10.63 28.01
C MET A 1 -36.79 10.90 28.41
N GLN A 2 -35.95 9.85 28.48
CA GLN A 2 -34.55 9.99 28.88
C GLN A 2 -33.74 10.46 27.65
N GLN A 3 -33.26 11.70 27.68
CA GLN A 3 -32.33 12.23 26.69
C GLN A 3 -31.01 11.46 26.79
N GLN A 4 -30.76 10.62 25.79
CA GLN A 4 -29.53 9.85 25.65
C GLN A 4 -28.39 10.83 25.33
N ASN A 5 -27.57 11.12 26.34
CA ASN A 5 -26.40 11.97 26.27
C ASN A 5 -25.40 11.34 25.27
N LYS A 6 -25.40 11.78 24.00
CA LYS A 6 -24.39 11.37 23.03
C LYS A 6 -23.06 11.97 23.51
N PRO A 7 -22.02 11.17 23.79
CA PRO A 7 -20.72 11.72 24.13
C PRO A 7 -20.28 12.64 22.98
N HIS A 8 -20.15 13.93 23.28
CA HIS A 8 -19.64 14.94 22.37
C HIS A 8 -18.16 14.63 22.15
N LEU A 9 -17.86 13.81 21.14
CA LEU A 9 -16.48 13.54 20.74
C LEU A 9 -15.87 14.87 20.30
N LEU A 10 -14.93 15.39 21.09
CA LEU A 10 -14.11 16.54 20.74
C LEU A 10 -13.47 16.23 19.37
N ARG A 11 -13.90 16.93 18.30
CA ARG A 11 -13.28 16.85 16.97
C ARG A 11 -11.86 17.44 17.05
N GLY A 12 -10.92 16.62 17.53
CA GLY A 12 -9.50 16.98 17.60
C GLY A 12 -8.80 16.94 16.24
N LEU A 13 -9.42 16.31 15.23
CA LEU A 13 -8.86 16.17 13.88
C LEU A 13 -9.57 17.12 12.90
N ASN A 14 -8.85 18.14 12.46
CA ASN A 14 -9.24 19.01 11.36
C ASN A 14 -9.44 18.20 10.06
N ALA A 15 -10.31 18.64 9.15
CA ALA A 15 -10.56 18.00 7.86
C ALA A 15 -9.28 17.78 7.03
N ARG A 16 -8.26 18.63 7.21
CA ARG A 16 -6.93 18.43 6.62
C ARG A 16 -6.25 17.16 7.15
N HIS A 17 -6.22 16.96 8.47
CA HIS A 17 -5.61 15.77 9.07
C HIS A 17 -6.30 14.50 8.59
N ILE A 18 -7.64 14.50 8.54
CA ILE A 18 -8.42 13.33 8.08
C ILE A 18 -8.03 12.92 6.65
N ARG A 19 -7.86 13.89 5.73
CA ARG A 19 -7.45 13.60 4.35
C ARG A 19 -6.03 13.04 4.26
N PHE A 20 -5.10 13.62 5.02
CA PHE A 20 -3.71 13.16 5.01
C PHE A 20 -3.53 11.81 5.69
N ILE A 21 -4.30 11.52 6.75
CA ILE A 21 -4.39 10.19 7.35
C ILE A 21 -4.89 9.19 6.32
N ALA A 22 -6.03 9.46 5.67
CA ALA A 22 -6.58 8.57 4.65
C ALA A 22 -5.60 8.30 3.49
N LEU A 23 -4.91 9.35 3.02
CA LEU A 23 -3.90 9.25 1.97
C LEU A 23 -2.67 8.46 2.46
N GLY A 24 -2.22 8.73 3.68
CA GLY A 24 -1.11 8.04 4.34
C GLY A 24 -1.35 6.55 4.59
N SER A 25 -2.59 6.18 4.93
CA SER A 25 -3.01 4.79 5.09
C SER A 25 -3.11 4.09 3.73
N ALA A 26 -3.55 4.78 2.67
CA ALA A 26 -3.55 4.23 1.32
C ALA A 26 -2.12 4.01 0.78
N ILE A 27 -1.17 4.86 1.15
CA ILE A 27 0.25 4.71 0.82
C ILE A 27 0.92 3.82 1.88
N GLY A 28 0.77 2.51 1.67
CA GLY A 28 1.34 1.48 2.52
C GLY A 28 2.63 0.87 1.98
N THR A 29 3.09 -0.15 2.70
CA THR A 29 4.19 -1.03 2.27
C THR A 29 3.91 -1.71 0.93
N GLY A 30 2.65 -1.92 0.56
CA GLY A 30 2.25 -2.49 -0.73
C GLY A 30 2.77 -1.73 -1.96
N LEU A 31 2.86 -0.40 -1.90
CA LEU A 31 3.36 0.41 -3.03
C LEU A 31 4.87 0.28 -3.24
N PHE A 32 5.64 -0.02 -2.21
CA PHE A 32 7.10 -0.09 -2.30
C PHE A 32 7.59 -1.54 -2.29
N TYR A 33 7.20 -2.29 -1.27
CA TYR A 33 7.58 -3.69 -1.10
C TYR A 33 6.82 -4.59 -2.08
N GLY A 34 5.51 -4.40 -2.19
CA GLY A 34 4.66 -5.19 -3.10
C GLY A 34 4.90 -4.88 -4.58
N SER A 35 5.15 -3.62 -4.92
CA SER A 35 5.42 -3.25 -6.32
C SER A 35 6.71 -3.87 -6.86
N ALA A 36 7.74 -4.08 -6.03
CA ALA A 36 8.97 -4.73 -6.49
C ALA A 36 8.73 -6.15 -7.02
N SER A 37 7.89 -6.95 -6.36
CA SER A 37 7.54 -8.29 -6.85
C SER A 37 6.58 -8.24 -8.04
N ALA A 38 5.60 -7.32 -8.03
CA ALA A 38 4.67 -7.13 -9.14
C ALA A 38 5.38 -6.69 -10.43
N ILE A 39 6.34 -5.76 -10.34
CA ILE A 39 7.17 -5.31 -11.47
C ILE A 39 8.03 -6.47 -11.98
N LYS A 40 8.66 -7.25 -11.09
CA LYS A 40 9.45 -8.44 -11.49
C LYS A 40 8.60 -9.48 -12.24
N ALA A 41 7.34 -9.66 -11.84
CA ALA A 41 6.45 -10.65 -12.43
C ALA A 41 5.81 -10.17 -13.74
N ALA A 42 5.34 -8.93 -13.80
CA ALA A 42 4.55 -8.41 -14.92
C ALA A 42 5.35 -7.52 -15.90
N GLY A 43 6.56 -7.09 -15.53
CA GLY A 43 7.35 -6.15 -16.33
C GLY A 43 6.60 -4.83 -16.59
N PRO A 44 6.72 -4.22 -17.79
CA PRO A 44 6.01 -2.98 -18.14
C PRO A 44 4.49 -3.09 -18.03
N ALA A 45 3.92 -4.29 -18.19
CA ALA A 45 2.48 -4.52 -18.12
C ALA A 45 1.92 -4.36 -16.69
N VAL A 46 2.76 -4.24 -15.67
CA VAL A 46 2.35 -3.93 -14.28
C VAL A 46 1.51 -2.65 -14.20
N LEU A 47 1.75 -1.67 -15.09
CA LEU A 47 0.97 -0.44 -15.16
C LEU A 47 -0.49 -0.72 -15.55
N LEU A 48 -0.72 -1.61 -16.52
CA LEU A 48 -2.07 -2.03 -16.90
C LEU A 48 -2.76 -2.79 -15.77
N ALA A 49 -2.03 -3.66 -15.07
CA ALA A 49 -2.55 -4.37 -13.90
C ALA A 49 -2.98 -3.40 -12.80
N TYR A 50 -2.18 -2.37 -12.50
CA TYR A 50 -2.55 -1.34 -11.53
C TYR A 50 -3.71 -0.46 -11.99
N LEU A 51 -3.82 -0.14 -13.28
CA LEU A 51 -4.96 0.62 -13.81
C LEU A 51 -6.27 -0.15 -13.68
N ILE A 52 -6.28 -1.43 -14.06
CA ILE A 52 -7.47 -2.29 -13.98
C ILE A 52 -7.86 -2.53 -12.52
N GLY A 53 -6.89 -2.92 -11.68
CA GLY A 53 -7.13 -3.13 -10.25
C GLY A 53 -7.58 -1.85 -9.55
N GLY A 54 -6.94 -0.72 -9.86
CA GLY A 54 -7.30 0.59 -9.33
C GLY A 54 -8.69 1.04 -9.76
N ALA A 55 -9.11 0.79 -11.00
CA ALA A 55 -10.45 1.08 -11.48
C ALA A 55 -11.52 0.27 -10.72
N ALA A 56 -11.27 -1.03 -10.49
CA ALA A 56 -12.17 -1.88 -9.71
C ALA A 56 -12.30 -1.37 -8.26
N VAL A 57 -11.18 -1.08 -7.59
CA VAL A 57 -11.16 -0.53 -6.23
C VAL A 57 -11.86 0.83 -6.18
N PHE A 58 -11.66 1.69 -7.17
CA PHE A 58 -12.31 2.99 -7.26
C PHE A 58 -13.83 2.87 -7.32
N ILE A 59 -14.37 1.98 -8.16
CA ILE A 59 -15.82 1.75 -8.26
C ILE A 59 -16.41 1.29 -6.92
N VAL A 60 -15.75 0.33 -6.27
CA VAL A 60 -16.18 -0.19 -4.96
C VAL A 60 -16.15 0.90 -3.90
N MET A 61 -15.05 1.66 -3.82
CA MET A 61 -14.88 2.73 -2.84
C MET A 61 -15.88 3.87 -3.07
N ARG A 62 -16.20 4.18 -4.33
CA ARG A 62 -17.22 5.18 -4.70
C ARG A 62 -18.61 4.73 -4.25
N ALA A 63 -18.98 3.47 -4.45
CA ALA A 63 -20.24 2.91 -3.96
C ALA A 63 -20.33 2.90 -2.42
N LEU A 64 -19.24 2.51 -1.74
CA LEU A 64 -19.15 2.56 -0.28
C LEU A 64 -19.25 4.00 0.25
N GLY A 65 -18.63 4.97 -0.44
CA GLY A 65 -18.73 6.39 -0.11
C GLY A 65 -20.15 6.92 -0.18
N GLU A 66 -20.92 6.55 -1.22
CA GLU A 66 -22.33 6.93 -1.34
C GLU A 66 -23.19 6.36 -0.20
N MET A 67 -22.94 5.09 0.18
CA MET A 67 -23.59 4.47 1.34
C MET A 67 -23.23 5.18 2.64
N ALA A 68 -21.96 5.56 2.82
CA ALA A 68 -21.47 6.25 4.01
C ALA A 68 -22.07 7.65 4.20
N VAL A 69 -22.26 8.39 3.10
CA VAL A 69 -22.90 9.71 3.13
C VAL A 69 -24.41 9.59 3.37
N ARG A 70 -25.07 8.60 2.76
CA ARG A 70 -26.52 8.40 2.88
C ARG A 70 -26.94 7.93 4.27
N ASN A 71 -26.19 6.98 4.85
CA ASN A 71 -26.48 6.40 6.15
C ASN A 71 -25.23 6.47 7.04
N PRO A 72 -24.98 7.62 7.69
CA PRO A 72 -23.81 7.79 8.54
C PRO A 72 -24.01 6.96 9.83
N VAL A 73 -23.42 5.77 9.86
CA VAL A 73 -23.35 4.92 11.05
C VAL A 73 -21.93 5.01 11.63
N SER A 74 -21.82 4.96 12.96
CA SER A 74 -20.53 4.93 13.65
C SER A 74 -19.79 3.58 13.49
N GLY A 75 -20.33 2.65 12.70
CA GLY A 75 -19.81 1.30 12.53
C GLY A 75 -19.01 1.13 11.23
N SER A 76 -18.26 0.02 11.14
CA SER A 76 -17.49 -0.36 9.94
C SER A 76 -18.40 -0.81 8.78
N PHE A 77 -17.83 -1.04 7.61
CA PHE A 77 -18.54 -1.51 6.41
C PHE A 77 -19.34 -2.81 6.63
N SER A 78 -18.95 -3.64 7.60
CA SER A 78 -19.73 -4.79 8.07
C SER A 78 -21.13 -4.42 8.56
N SER A 79 -21.35 -3.19 9.01
CA SER A 79 -22.65 -2.65 9.40
C SER A 79 -23.56 -2.44 8.19
N TYR A 80 -23.02 -1.95 7.08
CA TYR A 80 -23.76 -1.84 5.82
C TYR A 80 -24.07 -3.24 5.26
N ALA A 81 -23.11 -4.16 5.28
CA ALA A 81 -23.36 -5.55 4.90
C ALA A 81 -24.48 -6.17 5.75
N ARG A 82 -24.47 -5.93 7.07
CA ARG A 82 -25.54 -6.37 7.97
C ARG A 82 -26.90 -5.78 7.61
N GLN A 83 -26.95 -4.50 7.30
CA GLN A 83 -28.18 -3.77 7.01
C GLN A 83 -28.79 -4.17 5.67
N TYR A 84 -27.98 -4.34 4.63
CA TYR A 84 -28.45 -4.56 3.26
C TYR A 84 -28.48 -6.04 2.86
N LEU A 85 -27.63 -6.89 3.43
CA LEU A 85 -27.48 -8.31 3.05
C LEU A 85 -27.84 -9.28 4.20
N GLY A 86 -28.08 -8.75 5.40
CA GLY A 86 -28.53 -9.52 6.57
C GLY A 86 -27.42 -9.88 7.56
N PRO A 87 -27.79 -10.47 8.72
CA PRO A 87 -26.89 -10.67 9.85
C PRO A 87 -25.65 -11.50 9.55
N LEU A 88 -25.79 -12.55 8.75
CA LEU A 88 -24.70 -13.46 8.40
C LEU A 88 -23.66 -12.77 7.51
N ALA A 89 -24.09 -11.99 6.52
CA ALA A 89 -23.19 -11.22 5.68
C ALA A 89 -22.37 -10.21 6.51
N GLY A 90 -23.03 -9.49 7.42
CA GLY A 90 -22.33 -8.59 8.35
C GLY A 90 -21.30 -9.28 9.23
N PHE A 91 -21.62 -10.47 9.74
CA PHE A 91 -20.70 -11.27 10.55
C PHE A 91 -19.48 -11.72 9.74
N ILE A 92 -19.69 -12.29 8.54
CA ILE A 92 -18.60 -12.74 7.67
C ILE A 92 -17.72 -11.57 7.27
N THR A 93 -18.29 -10.45 6.79
CA THR A 93 -17.52 -9.26 6.42
C THR A 93 -16.72 -8.71 7.60
N GLY A 94 -17.27 -8.72 8.81
CA GLY A 94 -16.57 -8.30 10.02
C GLY A 94 -15.35 -9.17 10.31
N TRP A 95 -15.50 -10.50 10.26
CA TRP A 95 -14.38 -11.42 10.48
C TRP A 95 -13.34 -11.39 9.38
N THR A 96 -13.76 -11.33 8.11
CA THR A 96 -12.86 -11.17 6.96
C THR A 96 -11.99 -9.93 7.13
N TYR A 97 -12.58 -8.81 7.55
CA TYR A 97 -11.86 -7.57 7.82
C TYR A 97 -10.86 -7.71 8.98
N THR A 98 -11.23 -8.41 10.05
CA THR A 98 -10.30 -8.68 11.16
C THR A 98 -9.11 -9.51 10.69
N PHE A 99 -9.33 -10.57 9.91
CA PHE A 99 -8.23 -11.39 9.38
C PHE A 99 -7.37 -10.63 8.37
N GLU A 100 -7.98 -9.83 7.51
CA GLU A 100 -7.27 -8.90 6.61
C GLU A 100 -6.33 -8.00 7.40
N MET A 101 -6.81 -7.37 8.47
CA MET A 101 -6.00 -6.48 9.32
C MET A 101 -4.83 -7.22 9.98
N VAL A 102 -5.01 -8.47 10.39
CA VAL A 102 -3.91 -9.30 10.91
C VAL A 102 -2.86 -9.57 9.82
N ILE A 103 -3.29 -9.92 8.61
CA ILE A 103 -2.39 -10.19 7.48
C ILE A 103 -1.61 -8.92 7.09
N VAL A 104 -2.29 -7.77 7.03
CA VAL A 104 -1.65 -6.47 6.75
C VAL A 104 -0.61 -6.14 7.81
N ALA A 105 -0.92 -6.32 9.09
CA ALA A 105 0.03 -6.07 10.17
C ALA A 105 1.29 -6.97 10.05
N LEU A 106 1.12 -8.25 9.70
CA LEU A 106 2.25 -9.16 9.45
C LEU A 106 3.08 -8.73 8.23
N ALA A 107 2.42 -8.27 7.16
CA ALA A 107 3.09 -7.76 5.98
C ALA A 107 3.92 -6.50 6.29
N ASP A 108 3.38 -5.58 7.08
CA ASP A 108 4.06 -4.34 7.46
C ASP A 108 5.29 -4.59 8.34
N VAL A 109 5.17 -5.47 9.33
CA VAL A 109 6.30 -5.86 10.19
C VAL A 109 7.39 -6.59 9.40
N THR A 110 6.99 -7.44 8.44
CA THR A 110 7.93 -8.12 7.54
C THR A 110 8.65 -7.14 6.63
N ALA A 111 7.93 -6.21 6.01
CA ALA A 111 8.51 -5.18 5.16
C ALA A 111 9.50 -4.30 5.94
N PHE A 112 9.14 -3.88 7.16
CA PHE A 112 10.04 -3.14 8.06
C PHE A 112 11.34 -3.91 8.32
N GLY A 113 11.25 -5.19 8.70
CA GLY A 113 12.42 -6.04 8.92
C GLY A 113 13.26 -6.27 7.66
N ILE A 114 12.67 -6.19 6.47
CA ILE A 114 13.40 -6.24 5.20
C ILE A 114 14.17 -4.95 4.95
N TYR A 115 13.49 -3.80 5.08
CA TYR A 115 14.13 -2.50 4.87
C TYR A 115 15.27 -2.25 5.85
N MET A 116 15.08 -2.55 7.13
CA MET A 116 16.14 -2.38 8.12
C MET A 116 17.36 -3.27 7.85
N GLY A 117 17.16 -4.47 7.29
CA GLY A 117 18.26 -5.33 6.86
C GLY A 117 19.05 -4.80 5.66
N LEU A 118 18.49 -3.89 4.86
CA LEU A 118 19.23 -3.24 3.76
C LEU A 118 20.23 -2.20 4.28
N TRP A 119 19.90 -1.51 5.37
CA TRP A 119 20.79 -0.52 6.00
C TRP A 119 21.71 -1.12 7.05
N TYR A 120 21.22 -2.11 7.80
CA TYR A 120 21.93 -2.78 8.89
C TYR A 120 21.96 -4.30 8.65
N PRO A 121 22.76 -4.77 7.69
CA PRO A 121 22.80 -6.18 7.30
C PRO A 121 23.33 -7.09 8.42
N ASP A 122 24.15 -6.56 9.32
CA ASP A 122 24.75 -7.32 10.43
C ASP A 122 23.77 -7.61 11.58
N VAL A 123 22.60 -6.95 11.59
CA VAL A 123 21.61 -7.10 12.67
C VAL A 123 20.56 -8.13 12.27
N PRO A 124 20.36 -9.21 13.07
CA PRO A 124 19.33 -10.20 12.80
C PRO A 124 17.93 -9.60 12.66
N ARG A 125 17.17 -10.03 11.64
CA ARG A 125 15.83 -9.49 11.31
C ARG A 125 14.83 -9.55 12.48
N TRP A 126 14.91 -10.56 13.33
CA TRP A 126 13.98 -10.71 14.46
C TRP A 126 14.09 -9.55 15.47
N ILE A 127 15.25 -8.91 15.58
CA ILE A 127 15.45 -7.74 16.45
C ILE A 127 14.61 -6.56 15.95
N TRP A 128 14.63 -6.32 14.64
CA TRP A 128 13.82 -5.26 14.01
C TRP A 128 12.32 -5.55 14.09
N VAL A 129 11.93 -6.81 13.99
CA VAL A 129 10.53 -7.24 14.17
C VAL A 129 10.04 -7.00 15.60
N LEU A 130 10.83 -7.38 16.61
CA LEU A 130 10.46 -7.14 18.00
C LEU A 130 10.45 -5.64 18.31
N SER A 131 11.42 -4.88 17.82
CA SER A 131 11.51 -3.45 18.11
C SER A 131 10.29 -2.68 17.62
N ILE A 132 9.80 -2.96 16.40
CA ILE A 132 8.61 -2.29 15.88
C ILE A 132 7.33 -2.70 16.62
N ILE A 133 7.22 -3.96 17.06
CA ILE A 133 6.08 -4.43 17.87
C ILE A 133 6.06 -3.71 19.22
N PHE A 134 7.19 -3.64 19.92
CA PHE A 134 7.29 -2.90 21.19
C PHE A 134 7.04 -1.41 21.00
N PHE A 135 7.56 -0.82 19.93
CA PHE A 135 7.35 0.59 19.61
C PHE A 135 5.87 0.92 19.37
N ILE A 136 5.18 0.13 18.54
CA ILE A 136 3.74 0.30 18.30
C ILE A 136 2.95 0.05 19.58
N GLY A 137 3.31 -0.98 20.35
CA GLY A 137 2.70 -1.26 21.66
C GLY A 137 2.84 -0.09 22.63
N ALA A 138 4.02 0.54 22.69
CA ALA A 138 4.27 1.73 23.50
C ALA A 138 3.48 2.94 22.99
N MET A 139 3.41 3.14 21.67
CA MET A 139 2.61 4.20 21.06
C MET A 139 1.11 4.06 21.35
N ASN A 140 0.60 2.83 21.47
CA ASN A 140 -0.80 2.59 21.84
C ASN A 140 -1.13 3.13 23.25
N LEU A 141 -0.13 3.32 24.10
CA LEU A 141 -0.29 3.94 25.43
C LEU A 141 -0.24 5.48 25.37
N CYS A 142 0.12 6.09 24.24
CA CYS A 142 0.17 7.54 24.07
C CYS A 142 -1.20 8.13 23.67
N SER A 143 -1.42 9.42 23.98
CA SER A 143 -2.68 10.12 23.68
C SER A 143 -2.98 10.17 22.17
N VAL A 144 -4.24 9.89 21.81
CA VAL A 144 -4.80 9.84 20.44
C VAL A 144 -4.51 11.11 19.61
N ARG A 145 -4.31 12.26 20.27
CA ARG A 145 -3.97 13.52 19.58
C ARG A 145 -2.55 13.51 19.00
N VAL A 146 -1.58 12.94 19.73
CA VAL A 146 -0.18 12.83 19.28
C VAL A 146 -0.09 11.89 18.09
N PHE A 147 -0.88 10.80 18.09
CA PHE A 147 -0.96 9.88 16.97
C PHE A 147 -1.38 10.57 15.67
N GLY A 148 -2.45 11.37 15.70
CA GLY A 148 -2.95 12.08 14.51
C GLY A 148 -1.97 13.10 13.93
N GLU A 149 -1.20 13.78 14.78
CA GLU A 149 -0.16 14.71 14.33
C GLU A 149 1.05 13.97 13.74
N MET A 150 1.52 12.90 14.37
CA MET A 150 2.61 12.08 13.82
C MET A 150 2.24 11.47 12.47
N GLU A 151 1.02 10.94 12.34
CA GLU A 151 0.56 10.35 11.09
C GLU A 151 0.45 11.39 9.97
N PHE A 152 0.04 12.63 10.29
CA PHE A 152 0.07 13.73 9.33
C PHE A 152 1.48 13.99 8.80
N TRP A 153 2.48 14.11 9.68
CA TRP A 153 3.87 14.36 9.28
C TRP A 153 4.47 13.18 8.51
N LEU A 154 4.24 11.95 8.95
CA LEU A 154 4.73 10.76 8.25
C LEU A 154 4.09 10.63 6.85
N SER A 155 2.80 10.92 6.72
CA SER A 155 2.09 10.92 5.45
C SER A 155 2.65 11.99 4.49
N LEU A 156 2.99 13.17 5.01
CA LEU A 156 3.60 14.23 4.22
C LEU A 156 4.97 13.78 3.66
N ILE A 157 5.82 13.17 4.50
CA ILE A 157 7.13 12.63 4.07
C ILE A 157 6.94 11.58 2.97
N LYS A 158 6.00 10.66 3.13
CA LYS A 158 5.69 9.62 2.12
C LYS A 158 5.31 10.24 0.76
N VAL A 159 4.44 11.25 0.76
CA VAL A 159 4.01 11.91 -0.48
C VAL A 159 5.17 12.61 -1.17
N VAL A 160 5.97 13.37 -0.41
CA VAL A 160 7.16 14.05 -0.96
C VAL A 160 8.15 13.04 -1.53
N ALA A 161 8.37 11.91 -0.85
CA ALA A 161 9.25 10.83 -1.33
C ALA A 161 8.77 10.23 -2.66
N ILE A 162 7.47 10.00 -2.84
CA ILE A 162 6.91 9.51 -4.11
C ILE A 162 7.13 10.53 -5.23
N ILE A 163 6.84 11.80 -4.98
CA ILE A 163 7.04 12.86 -5.99
C ILE A 163 8.51 12.92 -6.39
N ALA A 164 9.42 12.89 -5.41
CA ALA A 164 10.86 12.86 -5.66
C ALA A 164 11.27 11.63 -6.49
N MET A 165 10.73 10.45 -6.19
CA MET A 165 11.00 9.22 -6.94
C MET A 165 10.49 9.30 -8.38
N ILE A 166 9.31 9.89 -8.62
CA ILE A 166 8.76 10.08 -9.98
C ILE A 166 9.63 11.05 -10.78
N VAL A 167 10.00 12.20 -10.18
CA VAL A 167 10.86 13.20 -10.84
C VAL A 167 12.23 12.61 -11.15
N ALA A 168 12.84 11.91 -10.19
CA ALA A 168 14.12 11.24 -10.38
C ALA A 168 14.03 10.16 -11.47
N GLY A 169 13.03 9.29 -11.43
CA GLY A 169 12.81 8.26 -12.45
C GLY A 169 12.59 8.86 -13.84
N GLY A 170 11.76 9.91 -13.94
CA GLY A 170 11.55 10.65 -15.18
C GLY A 170 12.83 11.29 -15.69
N SER A 171 13.64 11.89 -14.80
CA SER A 171 14.91 12.51 -15.18
C SER A 171 15.90 11.50 -15.76
N ILE A 172 15.93 10.27 -15.25
CA ILE A 172 16.76 9.18 -15.80
C ILE A 172 16.29 8.80 -17.21
N ILE A 173 14.96 8.71 -17.42
CA ILE A 173 14.39 8.37 -18.73
C ILE A 173 14.65 9.47 -19.78
N PHE A 174 14.50 10.75 -19.42
CA PHE A 174 14.60 11.86 -20.36
C PHE A 174 16.03 12.39 -20.56
N PHE A 175 16.84 12.42 -19.50
CA PHE A 175 18.19 13.00 -19.55
C PHE A 175 19.31 11.95 -19.53
N GLY A 176 19.01 10.67 -19.30
CA GLY A 176 19.99 9.59 -19.40
C GLY A 176 21.14 9.69 -18.40
N PHE A 177 20.91 10.24 -17.19
CA PHE A 177 21.94 10.26 -16.15
C PHE A 177 22.19 8.83 -15.63
N GLY A 178 23.24 8.19 -16.15
CA GLY A 178 23.71 6.86 -15.73
C GLY A 178 23.99 5.92 -16.91
N ASN A 179 25.18 6.03 -17.51
CA ASN A 179 25.68 5.15 -18.57
C ASN A 179 25.92 3.71 -18.08
N ALA A 180 24.86 2.93 -17.88
CA ALA A 180 24.94 1.46 -17.77
C ALA A 180 24.00 0.74 -18.75
N PHE A 181 22.97 1.43 -19.29
CA PHE A 181 22.13 0.94 -20.38
C PHE A 181 21.77 2.11 -21.30
N PRO A 182 21.77 1.94 -22.64
CA PRO A 182 21.32 3.00 -23.55
C PRO A 182 19.89 3.42 -23.19
N ALA A 183 19.56 4.70 -23.37
CA ALA A 183 18.22 5.24 -23.13
C ALA A 183 17.18 4.39 -23.89
N THR A 184 16.52 3.50 -23.16
CA THR A 184 15.43 2.68 -23.69
C THR A 184 14.22 3.59 -23.78
N GLY A 185 14.03 4.20 -24.95
CA GLY A 185 12.87 5.01 -25.27
C GLY A 185 11.55 4.22 -25.16
N LEU A 186 10.48 4.76 -25.75
CA LEU A 186 9.14 4.13 -25.76
C LEU A 186 9.09 2.70 -26.36
N GLU A 187 10.20 2.22 -26.90
CA GLU A 187 10.39 0.94 -27.59
C GLU A 187 10.13 -0.27 -26.67
N ASN A 188 10.33 -0.14 -25.35
CA ASN A 188 10.12 -1.25 -24.42
C ASN A 188 8.65 -1.50 -24.04
N TYR A 189 7.71 -0.62 -24.43
CA TYR A 189 6.28 -0.84 -24.18
C TYR A 189 5.64 -1.81 -25.19
N GLY A 190 6.26 -2.04 -26.36
CA GLY A 190 5.73 -2.90 -27.42
C GLY A 190 6.37 -4.29 -27.54
N ALA A 191 7.59 -4.48 -27.05
CA ALA A 191 8.38 -5.68 -27.39
C ALA A 191 8.04 -6.93 -26.56
N THR A 192 7.47 -6.80 -25.36
CA THR A 192 7.19 -7.96 -24.47
C THR A 192 5.81 -8.60 -24.69
N ALA A 193 5.04 -8.14 -25.67
CA ALA A 193 3.78 -8.78 -26.08
C ALA A 193 3.97 -9.92 -27.08
N ALA A 194 5.19 -10.12 -27.61
CA ALA A 194 5.52 -11.23 -28.51
C ALA A 194 6.01 -12.44 -27.70
N LEU A 195 5.07 -13.37 -27.47
CA LEU A 195 5.17 -14.76 -27.00
C LEU A 195 6.58 -15.40 -26.82
N PRO A 196 6.81 -16.17 -25.74
CA PRO A 196 8.00 -16.99 -25.57
C PRO A 196 7.89 -18.29 -26.40
N LEU A 197 8.15 -18.22 -27.70
CA LEU A 197 8.20 -19.40 -28.58
C LEU A 197 9.55 -19.56 -29.32
N THR A 198 10.59 -18.83 -28.92
CA THR A 198 11.89 -18.87 -29.61
C THR A 198 13.09 -19.10 -28.68
N ALA A 199 12.89 -19.80 -27.56
CA ALA A 199 13.99 -20.25 -26.67
C ALA A 199 14.41 -21.71 -26.93
N GLY A 200 14.41 -22.15 -28.20
CA GLY A 200 14.61 -23.57 -28.57
C GLY A 200 15.87 -23.90 -29.38
N ARG A 201 16.71 -22.94 -29.78
CA ARG A 201 17.90 -23.21 -30.61
C ARG A 201 19.02 -22.23 -30.28
N GLY A 202 19.93 -22.60 -29.38
CA GLY A 202 21.10 -21.75 -29.10
C GLY A 202 22.11 -22.24 -28.07
N LEU A 203 22.01 -23.48 -27.58
CA LEU A 203 22.97 -24.04 -26.63
C LEU A 203 23.53 -25.37 -27.13
N LEU A 204 24.49 -25.30 -28.05
CA LEU A 204 25.51 -26.33 -28.19
C LEU A 204 26.88 -25.66 -28.04
N PRO A 205 27.74 -26.11 -27.10
CA PRO A 205 29.07 -25.57 -26.94
C PRO A 205 29.97 -26.06 -28.07
N ARG A 206 30.59 -25.13 -28.81
CA ARG A 206 31.77 -25.45 -29.63
C ARG A 206 32.96 -25.61 -28.67
N SER A 207 33.37 -26.86 -28.43
CA SER A 207 34.68 -27.15 -27.84
C SER A 207 35.76 -26.99 -28.90
N VAL A 208 36.85 -26.35 -28.48
CA VAL A 208 38.12 -26.18 -29.18
C VAL A 208 38.91 -27.50 -29.15
N SER A 209 39.75 -27.68 -30.17
CA SER A 209 40.68 -28.79 -30.52
C SER A 209 40.07 -30.03 -31.14
#